data_AF-A0A1S6GYT8-F1
#
_entry.id   AF-A0A1S6GYT8-F1
#
_cell.length_a   1.000
_cell.length_b   1.000
_cell.length_c   1.000
_cell.angle_alpha   90.00
_cell.angle_beta   90.00
_cell.angle_gamma   90.00
#
_symmetry.space_group_name_H-M   'P 1'
#
loop_
_entity.id
_entity.type
_entity.pdbx_description
1 polymer ?
#
loop_
_entity_poly.entity_id
_entity_poly.type
_entity_poly.pdbx_seq_one_letter_code
_entity_poly.pdbx_strand_id
1 'polypeptide(L)'
;MKLNKRGAELSINVIIIAILVILVLVIVAAFFTGGSSKLFGTVREIFTKSTAGTDRGLAEQFCQQYCDQAQDLQNPRNSAYCNTFFKIDANGDGEADFTLEGDTRVYKKYYCSPGSPFGESLSIGCNDKQGQQIIC
;
A
#
# COMPACT_ATOMS: atom_id res chain seq x y z
N MET A 1 -21.20 40.41 -45.83
CA MET A 1 -20.08 39.59 -45.30
C MET A 1 -20.62 38.16 -45.10
N LYS A 2 -20.35 37.25 -46.04
CA LYS A 2 -20.88 35.86 -45.98
C LYS A 2 -19.98 35.05 -45.04
N LEU A 3 -20.50 34.70 -43.86
CA LEU A 3 -19.89 33.70 -42.97
C LEU A 3 -19.93 32.34 -43.67
N ASN A 4 -18.79 31.90 -44.21
CA ASN A 4 -18.62 30.56 -44.73
C ASN A 4 -18.58 29.58 -43.55
N LYS A 5 -19.73 29.00 -43.19
CA LYS A 5 -19.81 27.89 -42.25
C LYS A 5 -19.26 26.64 -42.95
N ARG A 6 -17.96 26.40 -42.82
CA ARG A 6 -17.38 25.07 -43.05
C ARG A 6 -17.78 24.20 -41.87
N GLY A 7 -18.96 23.57 -41.95
CA GLY A 7 -19.24 22.42 -41.10
C GLY A 7 -18.18 21.37 -41.44
N ALA A 8 -17.25 21.13 -40.53
CA ALA A 8 -16.36 20.00 -40.66
C ALA A 8 -17.24 18.76 -40.56
N GLU A 9 -17.56 18.15 -41.70
CA GLU A 9 -18.17 16.82 -41.73
C GLU A 9 -17.13 15.89 -41.11
N LEU A 10 -17.31 15.60 -39.81
CA LEU A 10 -16.43 14.66 -39.13
C LEU A 10 -16.55 13.34 -39.90
N SER A 11 -15.45 12.93 -40.53
CA SER A 11 -15.40 11.66 -41.23
C SER A 11 -15.91 10.57 -40.30
N ILE A 12 -16.76 9.69 -40.81
CA ILE A 12 -17.41 8.63 -40.03
C ILE A 12 -16.38 7.78 -39.25
N ASN A 13 -15.16 7.65 -39.78
CA ASN A 13 -14.03 6.99 -39.14
C ASN A 13 -13.58 7.70 -37.85
N VAL A 14 -13.60 9.04 -37.81
CA VAL A 14 -13.25 9.82 -36.62
C VAL A 14 -14.28 9.63 -35.52
N ILE A 15 -15.56 9.54 -35.88
CA ILE A 15 -16.65 9.27 -34.93
C ILE A 15 -16.45 7.88 -34.31
N ILE A 16 -16.15 6.87 -35.13
CA ILE A 16 -15.90 5.50 -34.65
C ILE A 16 -14.69 5.46 -33.70
N ILE A 17 -13.58 6.10 -34.08
CA ILE A 17 -12.37 6.15 -33.24
C ILE A 17 -12.66 6.88 -31.92
N ALA A 18 -13.38 7.99 -31.94
CA ALA A 18 -13.73 8.74 -30.73
C ALA A 18 -14.54 7.89 -29.74
N ILE A 19 -15.52 7.13 -30.24
CA ILE A 19 -16.33 6.22 -29.41
C ILE A 19 -15.45 5.10 -28.81
N LEU A 20 -14.57 4.49 -29.61
CA LEU A 20 -13.67 3.44 -29.13
C LEU A 20 -12.74 3.95 -28.02
N VAL A 21 -12.17 5.14 -28.18
CA VAL A 21 -11.30 5.75 -27.16
C VAL A 21 -12.06 6.02 -25.87
N ILE A 22 -13.28 6.55 -25.96
CA ILE A 22 -14.14 6.80 -24.78
C ILE A 22 -14.46 5.49 -24.06
N LEU A 23 -14.79 4.42 -24.80
CA LEU A 23 -15.07 3.11 -24.19
C LEU A 23 -13.84 2.53 -23.48
N VAL A 24 -12.66 2.61 -24.09
CA VAL A 24 -11.42 2.17 -23.46
C VAL A 24 -11.13 2.97 -22.19
N LEU A 25 -11.29 4.29 -22.24
CA LEU A 25 -11.08 5.16 -21.07
C LEU A 25 -12.05 4.83 -19.92
N VAL A 26 -13.31 4.52 -20.21
CA VAL A 26 -14.30 4.11 -19.19
C VAL A 26 -13.91 2.78 -18.56
N ILE A 27 -13.46 1.80 -19.35
CA ILE A 27 -13.01 0.51 -18.85
C ILE A 27 -11.77 0.69 -17.95
N VAL A 28 -10.78 1.45 -18.41
CA VAL A 28 -9.56 1.75 -17.66
C VAL A 28 -9.91 2.44 -16.34
N ALA A 29 -10.73 3.50 -16.38
CA ALA A 29 -11.19 4.19 -15.19
C ALA A 29 -11.88 3.23 -14.22
N ALA A 30 -12.81 2.40 -14.69
CA ALA A 30 -13.52 1.43 -13.86
C ALA A 30 -12.60 0.40 -13.21
N PHE A 31 -11.55 -0.06 -13.89
CA PHE A 31 -10.52 -0.91 -13.29
C PHE A 31 -9.75 -0.18 -12.18
N PHE A 32 -9.38 1.08 -12.40
CA PHE A 32 -8.68 1.89 -11.40
C PHE A 32 -9.56 2.21 -10.18
N THR A 33 -10.84 2.56 -10.35
CA THR A 33 -11.76 2.82 -9.23
C THR A 33 -12.17 1.55 -8.48
N GLY A 34 -12.39 0.44 -9.19
CA GLY A 34 -12.89 -0.81 -8.62
C GLY A 34 -11.80 -1.69 -7.99
N GLY A 35 -10.58 -1.68 -8.53
CA GLY A 35 -9.48 -2.54 -8.09
C GLY A 35 -8.71 -2.00 -6.87
N SER A 36 -8.42 -0.71 -6.86
CA SER A 36 -7.58 -0.08 -5.81
C SER A 36 -8.24 -0.08 -4.42
N SER A 37 -9.54 0.24 -4.35
CA SER A 37 -10.31 0.31 -3.10
C SER A 37 -10.43 -1.05 -2.39
N LYS A 38 -10.53 -2.14 -3.17
CA LYS A 38 -10.62 -3.50 -2.63
C LYS A 38 -9.26 -4.03 -2.18
N LEU A 39 -8.20 -3.78 -2.95
CA LEU A 39 -6.84 -4.16 -2.57
C LEU A 39 -6.37 -3.42 -1.31
N PHE A 40 -6.65 -2.13 -1.18
CA PHE A 40 -6.34 -1.38 0.05
C PHE A 40 -7.13 -1.87 1.28
N GLY A 41 -8.39 -2.28 1.09
CA GLY A 41 -9.21 -2.88 2.15
C GLY A 41 -8.69 -4.24 2.60
N THR A 42 -8.39 -5.12 1.65
CA THR A 42 -7.87 -6.48 1.92
C THR A 42 -6.47 -6.45 2.52
N VAL A 43 -5.57 -5.56 2.08
CA VAL A 43 -4.25 -5.39 2.71
C VAL A 43 -4.40 -4.92 4.16
N ARG A 44 -5.29 -3.97 4.44
CA ARG A 44 -5.54 -3.52 5.81
C ARG A 44 -6.16 -4.60 6.69
N GLU A 45 -6.99 -5.46 6.13
CA GLU A 45 -7.69 -6.53 6.86
C GLU A 45 -6.79 -7.76 7.12
N ILE A 46 -5.93 -8.14 6.17
CA ILE A 46 -4.88 -9.15 6.39
C ILE A 46 -3.93 -8.70 7.51
N PHE A 47 -3.51 -7.43 7.50
CA PHE A 47 -2.61 -6.89 8.52
C PHE A 47 -3.24 -6.75 9.91
N THR A 48 -4.54 -6.48 10.01
CA THR A 48 -5.19 -6.24 11.31
C THR A 48 -5.88 -7.48 11.89
N LYS A 49 -6.35 -8.42 11.06
CA LYS A 49 -7.22 -9.53 11.50
C LYS A 49 -6.75 -10.95 11.11
N SER A 50 -5.73 -11.12 10.30
CA SER A 50 -5.23 -12.47 10.00
C SER A 50 -4.58 -13.12 11.23
N THR A 51 -4.90 -14.39 11.47
CA THR A 51 -4.16 -15.31 12.38
C THR A 51 -3.02 -15.98 11.62
N ALA A 52 -3.19 -16.21 10.32
CA ALA A 52 -2.11 -16.66 9.43
C ALA A 52 -0.99 -15.62 9.44
N GLY A 53 0.21 -16.08 9.80
CA GLY A 53 1.39 -15.23 9.92
C GLY A 53 1.87 -14.75 8.56
N THR A 54 2.34 -13.50 8.53
CA THR A 54 2.97 -12.92 7.35
C THR A 54 4.39 -13.47 7.24
N ASP A 55 4.81 -13.87 6.04
CA ASP A 55 6.21 -14.18 5.77
C ASP A 55 7.10 -12.97 6.08
N ARG A 56 8.26 -13.23 6.70
CA ARG A 56 9.19 -12.17 7.10
C ARG A 56 9.70 -11.36 5.91
N GLY A 57 10.05 -12.01 4.80
CA GLY A 57 10.55 -11.34 3.60
C GLY A 57 9.50 -10.43 2.98
N LEU A 58 8.24 -10.87 2.99
CA LEU A 58 7.12 -10.02 2.55
C LEU A 58 6.94 -8.80 3.48
N ALA A 59 7.04 -8.98 4.79
CA ALA A 59 6.97 -7.87 5.75
C ALA A 59 8.10 -6.85 5.52
N GLU A 60 9.32 -7.32 5.25
CA GLU A 60 10.48 -6.48 4.93
C GLU A 60 10.26 -5.66 3.64
N GLN A 61 9.68 -6.27 2.60
CA GLN A 61 9.32 -5.55 1.36
C GLN A 61 8.29 -4.44 1.61
N PHE A 62 7.28 -4.70 2.43
CA PHE A 62 6.32 -3.66 2.81
C PHE A 62 6.98 -2.54 3.61
N CYS A 63 7.93 -2.86 4.49
CA CYS A 63 8.69 -1.85 5.22
C CYS A 63 9.50 -0.94 4.29
N GLN A 64 10.10 -1.49 3.22
CA GLN A 64 10.77 -0.68 2.20
C GLN A 64 9.77 0.24 1.49
N GLN A 65 8.61 -0.29 1.08
CA GLN A 65 7.57 0.53 0.45
C GLN A 65 7.04 1.64 1.38
N TYR A 66 6.87 1.35 2.67
CA TYR A 66 6.45 2.35 3.64
C TYR A 66 7.54 3.40 3.90
N CYS A 67 8.81 3.00 3.83
CA CYS A 67 9.93 3.92 3.91
C CYS A 67 9.92 4.92 2.73
N ASP A 68 9.75 4.42 1.50
CA ASP A 68 9.68 5.27 0.31
C ASP A 68 8.54 6.30 0.42
N GLN A 69 7.39 5.90 0.99
CA GLN A 69 6.28 6.83 1.25
C GLN A 69 6.58 7.82 2.39
N ALA A 70 7.35 7.40 3.39
CA ALA A 70 7.68 8.23 4.54
C ALA A 70 8.69 9.33 4.20
N GLN A 71 9.58 9.09 3.22
CA GLN A 71 10.58 10.05 2.77
C GLN A 71 9.97 11.39 2.38
N ASP A 72 8.80 11.37 1.74
CA ASP A 72 8.15 12.56 1.24
C ASP A 72 7.38 13.38 2.31
N LEU A 73 7.20 12.83 3.51
CA LEU A 73 6.36 13.42 4.55
C LEU A 73 7.11 14.50 5.34
N GLN A 74 6.38 15.56 5.72
CA GLN A 74 6.88 16.57 6.67
C GLN A 74 7.11 15.99 8.07
N ASN A 75 6.35 14.96 8.46
CA ASN A 75 6.52 14.26 9.72
C ASN A 75 6.51 12.74 9.50
N PRO A 76 7.69 12.13 9.25
CA PRO A 76 7.80 10.70 8.97
C PRO A 76 7.43 9.81 10.17
N ARG A 77 7.33 10.35 11.39
CA ARG A 77 6.90 9.58 12.58
C ARG A 77 5.45 9.14 12.52
N ASN A 78 4.61 9.83 11.78
CA ASN A 78 3.20 9.47 11.57
C ASN A 78 3.00 8.55 10.36
N SER A 79 4.07 8.11 9.71
CA SER A 79 3.99 7.22 8.55
C SER A 79 3.58 5.80 8.94
N ALA A 80 3.17 5.02 7.93
CA ALA A 80 2.96 3.58 8.07
C ALA A 80 4.24 2.86 8.54
N TYR A 81 5.43 3.35 8.14
CA TYR A 81 6.71 2.78 8.54
C TYR A 81 6.88 2.76 10.08
N CYS A 82 6.39 3.78 10.79
CA CYS A 82 6.46 3.83 12.25
C CYS A 82 5.31 3.14 12.99
N ASN A 83 4.10 3.19 12.41
CA ASN A 83 2.89 2.84 13.15
C ASN A 83 2.28 1.50 12.74
N THR A 84 2.71 0.93 11.62
CA THR A 84 2.26 -0.38 11.15
C THR A 84 3.11 -1.49 11.77
N PHE A 85 2.43 -2.52 12.26
CA PHE A 85 3.05 -3.74 12.74
C PHE A 85 2.60 -4.93 11.88
N PHE A 86 3.43 -5.96 11.90
CA PHE A 86 3.22 -7.24 11.24
C PHE A 86 3.11 -8.32 12.29
N LYS A 87 2.25 -9.30 12.02
CA LYS A 87 2.21 -10.55 12.75
C LYS A 87 2.94 -11.57 11.88
N ILE A 88 4.11 -12.02 12.31
CA ILE A 88 5.00 -12.85 11.49
C ILE A 88 4.99 -14.28 12.00
N ASP A 89 4.96 -15.22 11.06
CA ASP A 89 5.27 -16.62 11.32
C ASP A 89 6.79 -16.78 11.28
N ALA A 90 7.44 -16.76 12.45
CA ALA A 90 8.90 -16.89 12.52
C ALA A 90 9.35 -18.34 12.65
N ASN A 91 8.45 -19.25 13.06
CA ASN A 91 8.74 -20.65 13.32
C ASN A 91 8.32 -21.60 12.16
N GLY A 92 7.63 -21.08 11.15
CA GLY A 92 7.17 -21.80 9.96
C GLY A 92 5.99 -22.72 10.21
N ASP A 93 5.17 -22.46 11.25
CA ASP A 93 4.02 -23.30 11.59
C ASP A 93 2.72 -22.92 10.88
N GLY A 94 2.76 -21.87 10.06
CA GLY A 94 1.64 -21.33 9.28
C GLY A 94 0.78 -20.31 10.05
N GLU A 95 1.05 -20.07 11.33
CA GLU A 95 0.36 -19.10 12.17
C GLU A 95 1.33 -18.00 12.62
N ALA A 96 0.79 -16.83 12.97
CA ALA A 96 1.62 -15.78 13.54
C ALA A 96 2.13 -16.17 14.93
N ASP A 97 3.41 -15.89 15.19
CA ASP A 97 4.01 -16.03 16.51
C ASP A 97 3.19 -15.31 17.58
N PHE A 98 2.95 -15.98 18.70
CA PHE A 98 2.25 -15.42 19.85
C PHE A 98 2.89 -15.85 21.17
N THR A 99 2.58 -15.10 22.22
CA THR A 99 2.82 -15.46 23.62
C THR A 99 1.49 -15.72 24.31
N LEU A 100 1.52 -16.51 25.39
CA LEU A 100 0.34 -16.75 26.22
C LEU A 100 0.40 -15.83 27.45
N GLU A 101 -0.60 -14.97 27.59
CA GLU A 101 -0.85 -14.19 28.81
C GLU A 101 -2.09 -14.77 29.50
N GLY A 102 -1.87 -15.66 30.45
CA GLY A 102 -2.95 -16.51 31.00
C GLY A 102 -3.49 -17.45 29.91
N ASP A 103 -4.81 -17.40 29.67
CA ASP A 103 -5.49 -18.20 28.64
C ASP A 103 -5.62 -17.46 27.28
N THR A 104 -5.05 -16.27 27.15
CA THR A 104 -5.20 -15.44 25.94
C THR A 104 -3.94 -15.47 25.07
N ARG A 105 -4.12 -15.64 23.76
CA ARG A 105 -3.05 -15.51 22.76
C ARG A 105 -2.78 -14.04 22.47
N VAL A 106 -1.56 -13.58 22.74
CA VAL A 106 -1.08 -12.24 22.42
C VAL A 106 -0.05 -12.36 21.30
N TYR A 107 -0.43 -11.96 20.08
CA TYR A 107 0.46 -12.04 18.92
C TYR A 107 1.65 -11.10 19.07
N LYS A 108 2.84 -11.59 18.73
CA LYS A 108 4.05 -10.77 18.64
C LYS A 108 3.89 -9.75 17.52
N LYS A 109 4.26 -8.50 17.81
CA LYS A 109 4.19 -7.39 16.87
C LYS A 109 5.58 -7.06 16.38
N TYR A 110 5.78 -7.11 15.06
CA TYR A 110 7.01 -6.73 14.40
C TYR A 110 6.83 -5.39 13.71
N TYR A 111 7.73 -4.43 13.96
CA TYR A 111 7.70 -3.08 13.39
C TYR A 111 8.87 -2.88 12.42
N CYS A 112 8.71 -2.00 11.44
CA CYS A 112 9.76 -1.72 10.45
C CYS A 112 10.99 -1.05 11.08
N SER A 113 10.75 -0.05 11.93
CA SER A 113 11.80 0.80 12.49
C SER A 113 12.81 0.02 13.34
N PRO A 114 14.11 0.22 13.12
CA PRO A 114 15.15 -0.23 14.03
C PRO A 114 14.90 0.29 15.44
N GLY A 115 14.84 -0.61 16.41
CA GLY A 115 14.70 -0.24 17.82
C GLY A 115 13.33 0.30 18.25
N SER A 116 12.26 -0.05 17.52
CA SER A 116 10.88 0.30 17.91
C SER A 116 10.61 -0.02 19.40
N PRO A 117 10.13 0.94 20.21
CA PRO A 117 9.83 0.70 21.62
C PRO A 117 8.54 -0.11 21.83
N PHE A 118 7.80 -0.40 20.75
CA PHE A 118 6.45 -0.98 20.80
C PHE A 118 6.42 -2.50 20.58
N GLY A 119 7.55 -3.13 20.26
CA GLY A 119 7.62 -4.56 19.98
C GLY A 119 8.94 -4.98 19.33
N GLU A 120 8.90 -6.10 18.62
CA GLU A 120 10.04 -6.62 17.87
C GLU A 120 10.31 -5.75 16.64
N SER A 121 11.56 -5.71 16.18
CA SER A 121 11.99 -4.90 15.04
C SER A 121 12.44 -5.76 13.87
N LEU A 122 11.97 -5.42 12.67
CA LEU A 122 12.52 -5.92 11.41
C LEU A 122 13.85 -5.25 11.04
N SER A 123 14.24 -4.20 11.76
CA SER A 123 15.49 -3.48 11.59
C SER A 123 15.73 -2.97 10.17
N ILE A 124 14.64 -2.60 9.48
CA ILE A 124 14.70 -2.05 8.13
C ILE A 124 14.98 -0.57 8.25
N GLY A 125 16.22 -0.15 7.98
CA GLY A 125 16.60 1.25 8.04
C GLY A 125 15.86 2.09 7.00
N CYS A 126 15.36 3.24 7.41
CA CYS A 126 14.73 4.23 6.54
C CYS A 126 15.33 5.61 6.79
N ASN A 127 15.64 6.33 5.72
CA ASN A 127 16.11 7.72 5.78
C ASN A 127 15.02 8.63 5.21
N ASP A 128 14.91 9.85 5.73
CA ASP A 128 14.10 10.90 5.15
C ASP A 128 14.79 11.59 3.96
N LYS A 129 14.11 12.57 3.36
CA LYS A 129 14.65 13.41 2.28
C LYS A 129 15.95 14.14 2.60
N GLN A 130 16.23 14.39 3.88
CA GLN A 130 17.42 15.08 4.36
C GLN A 130 18.56 14.09 4.66
N GLY A 131 18.33 12.79 4.44
CA GLY A 131 19.27 11.72 4.75
C GLY A 131 19.35 11.39 6.23
N GLN A 132 18.40 11.86 7.05
CA GLN A 132 18.32 11.51 8.46
C GLN A 132 17.53 10.22 8.65
N GLN A 133 18.04 9.33 9.51
CA GLN A 133 17.35 8.10 9.81
C GLN A 133 16.02 8.40 10.51
N ILE A 134 14.93 7.83 9.98
CA ILE A 134 13.61 7.91 10.57
C ILE A 134 13.57 6.95 11.76
N ILE A 135 13.50 7.55 12.96
CA ILE A 135 13.35 6.83 14.23
C ILE A 135 11.91 7.00 14.73
N CYS A 136 11.31 5.85 14.99
CA CYS A 136 10.04 5.64 15.66
C CYS A 136 10.35 5.12 17.08
#